data_AF-A0A5J4SQ80-F1
#
_entry.id   AF-A0A5J4SQ80-F1
#
_cell.length_a   1.000
_cell.length_b   1.000
_cell.length_c   1.000
_cell.angle_alpha   90.00
_cell.angle_beta   90.00
_cell.angle_gamma   90.00
#
_symmetry.space_group_name_H-M   'P 1'
#
loop_
_entity.id
_entity.type
_entity.pdbx_description
1 polymer ?
#
loop_
_entity_poly.entity_id
_entity_poly.type
_entity_poly.pdbx_seq_one_letter_code
_entity_poly.pdbx_strand_id
1 'polypeptide(L)'
;MRRSENNIELINKRKTKLLTDLKKVRDRLGELNHDLRKPGSFSAREYEKLLDEYNALQIKSRNIEDSLYDEFRMYGRQIENQLKAIT
;
A
#
# COMPACT_ATOMS: atom_id res chain seq x y z
N MET A 1 -35.09 -0.19 -4.84
CA MET A 1 -34.15 -0.30 -3.70
C MET A 1 -32.93 -1.19 -3.97
N ARG A 2 -32.97 -2.26 -4.78
CA ARG A 2 -31.80 -3.14 -5.02
C ARG A 2 -30.59 -2.54 -5.75
N ARG A 3 -30.76 -1.51 -6.59
CA ARG A 3 -29.64 -0.89 -7.35
C ARG A 3 -28.69 -0.07 -6.46
N SER A 4 -29.20 0.59 -5.42
CA SER A 4 -28.40 1.40 -4.51
C SER A 4 -27.54 0.54 -3.59
N GLU A 5 -28.06 -0.60 -3.13
CA GLU A 5 -27.34 -1.56 -2.27
C GLU A 5 -26.14 -2.19 -3.01
N ASN A 6 -26.33 -2.60 -4.26
CA ASN A 6 -25.25 -3.15 -5.09
C ASN A 6 -24.11 -2.14 -5.33
N ASN A 7 -24.44 -0.86 -5.53
CA ASN A 7 -23.43 0.18 -5.74
C ASN A 7 -22.61 0.44 -4.45
N ILE A 8 -23.26 0.45 -3.28
CA ILE A 8 -22.57 0.62 -2.00
C ILE A 8 -21.61 -0.56 -1.74
N GLU A 9 -22.05 -1.79 -2.03
CA GLU A 9 -21.21 -2.98 -1.86
C GLU A 9 -19.96 -2.94 -2.76
N LEU A 10 -20.11 -2.54 -4.02
CA LEU A 10 -18.99 -2.40 -4.95
C LEU A 10 -17.98 -1.32 -4.50
N ILE A 11 -18.48 -0.18 -4.03
CA ILE A 11 -17.66 0.91 -3.47
C ILE A 11 -16.87 0.42 -2.25
N ASN A 12 -17.53 -0.29 -1.33
CA ASN A 12 -16.88 -0.85 -0.15
C ASN A 12 -15.83 -1.91 -0.52
N LYS A 13 -16.12 -2.80 -1.48
CA LYS A 13 -15.13 -3.77 -1.99
C LYS A 13 -13.91 -3.08 -2.59
N ARG A 14 -14.11 -2.01 -3.36
CA ARG A 14 -13.02 -1.22 -3.93
C ARG A 14 -12.16 -0.58 -2.83
N LYS A 15 -12.79 0.03 -1.84
CA LYS A 15 -12.11 0.62 -0.67
C LYS A 15 -11.25 -0.42 0.06
N THR A 16 -11.85 -1.56 0.41
CA THR A 16 -11.13 -2.65 1.11
C THR A 16 -9.97 -3.16 0.28
N LYS A 17 -10.14 -3.31 -1.04
CA LYS A 17 -9.06 -3.72 -1.94
C LYS A 17 -7.88 -2.73 -1.90
N LEU A 18 -8.15 -1.43 -2.02
CA LEU A 18 -7.11 -0.40 -1.95
C LEU A 18 -6.37 -0.43 -0.61
N LEU A 19 -7.09 -0.58 0.52
CA LEU A 19 -6.46 -0.68 1.84
C LEU A 19 -5.60 -1.94 1.98
N THR A 20 -6.08 -3.10 1.50
CA THR A 20 -5.31 -4.35 1.52
C THR A 20 -4.08 -4.26 0.63
N ASP A 21 -4.20 -3.66 -0.56
CA ASP A 21 -3.06 -3.47 -1.47
C ASP A 21 -2.03 -2.51 -0.86
N LEU A 22 -2.48 -1.42 -0.21
CA LEU A 22 -1.61 -0.49 0.50
C LEU A 22 -0.88 -1.16 1.66
N LYS A 23 -1.56 -2.01 2.44
CA LYS A 23 -0.93 -2.78 3.54
C LYS A 23 0.22 -3.62 3.01
N LYS A 24 -0.05 -4.44 1.98
CA LYS A 24 0.97 -5.31 1.36
C LYS A 24 2.17 -4.52 0.83
N VAL A 25 1.93 -3.37 0.21
CA VAL A 25 2.99 -2.49 -0.29
C VAL A 25 3.84 -1.94 0.87
N ARG A 26 3.20 -1.46 1.95
CA ARG A 26 3.91 -0.92 3.12
C ARG A 26 4.67 -1.99 3.89
N ASP A 27 4.12 -3.18 4.04
CA ASP A 27 4.80 -4.33 4.66
C ASP A 27 6.06 -4.69 3.85
N ARG A 28 5.94 -4.78 2.52
CA ARG A 28 7.08 -5.04 1.64
C ARG A 28 8.13 -3.93 1.66
N LEU A 29 7.72 -2.66 1.70
CA LEU A 29 8.65 -1.53 1.91
C LEU A 29 9.39 -1.64 3.24
N GLY A 30 8.73 -2.13 4.29
CA GLY A 30 9.34 -2.42 5.58
C GLY A 30 10.42 -3.50 5.50
N GLU A 31 10.12 -4.62 4.83
CA GLU A 31 11.07 -5.69 4.56
C GLU A 31 12.29 -5.20 3.78
N LEU A 32 12.06 -4.49 2.67
CA LEU A 32 13.14 -3.95 1.83
C LEU A 32 14.00 -2.94 2.59
N ASN A 33 13.40 -2.07 3.40
CA ASN A 33 14.15 -1.15 4.26
C ASN A 33 15.03 -1.90 5.27
N HIS A 34 14.53 -3.01 5.82
CA HIS A 34 15.30 -3.85 6.72
C HIS A 34 16.47 -4.52 5.99
N ASP A 35 16.26 -5.03 4.78
CA ASP A 35 17.29 -5.68 3.98
C ASP A 35 18.35 -4.69 3.48
N LEU A 36 17.94 -3.53 2.95
CA LEU A 36 18.87 -2.47 2.50
C LEU A 36 19.79 -1.94 3.61
N ARG A 37 19.41 -2.12 4.88
CA ARG A 37 20.21 -1.73 6.06
C ARG A 37 21.22 -2.80 6.50
N LYS A 38 21.24 -4.00 5.90
CA LYS A 38 22.22 -5.06 6.21
C LYS A 38 23.47 -4.90 5.33
N PRO A 39 24.55 -4.26 5.82
CA PRO A 39 25.76 -4.08 5.03
C PRO A 39 26.38 -5.44 4.66
N GLY A 40 26.82 -5.59 3.41
CA GLY A 40 27.54 -6.76 2.93
C GLY A 40 26.69 -8.01 2.64
N SER A 41 25.36 -7.95 2.78
CA SER A 41 24.47 -9.08 2.46
C SER A 41 24.11 -9.22 0.98
N PHE A 42 24.46 -8.23 0.16
CA PHE A 42 24.07 -8.18 -1.25
C PHE A 42 25.26 -7.77 -2.13
N SER A 43 25.33 -8.34 -3.32
CA SER A 43 26.15 -7.81 -4.40
C SER A 43 25.62 -6.44 -4.86
N ALA A 44 26.45 -5.66 -5.54
CA ALA A 44 26.04 -4.35 -6.08
C ALA A 44 24.79 -4.45 -6.97
N ARG A 45 24.71 -5.50 -7.81
CA ARG A 45 23.56 -5.72 -8.71
C ARG A 45 22.27 -6.09 -7.95
N GLU A 46 22.38 -6.85 -6.86
CA GLU A 46 21.23 -7.17 -6.01
C GLU A 46 20.76 -5.93 -5.26
N TYR A 47 21.69 -5.11 -4.78
CA TYR A 47 21.38 -3.85 -4.12
C TYR A 47 20.65 -2.87 -5.05
N GLU A 48 21.10 -2.72 -6.30
CA GLU A 48 20.40 -1.91 -7.32
C GLU A 48 18.97 -2.40 -7.56
N LYS A 49 18.76 -3.72 -7.70
CA LYS A 49 17.41 -4.28 -7.87
C LYS A 49 16.50 -4.01 -6.67
N LEU A 50 17.03 -4.11 -5.45
CA LEU A 50 16.28 -3.80 -4.24
C LEU A 50 15.90 -2.33 -4.16
N LEU A 51 16.79 -1.42 -4.60
CA LEU A 51 16.49 0.01 -4.70
C LEU A 51 15.42 0.30 -5.75
N ASP A 52 15.49 -0.33 -6.92
CA ASP A 52 14.47 -0.19 -7.96
C ASP A 52 13.10 -0.68 -7.47
N GLU A 53 13.05 -1.84 -6.80
CA GLU A 53 11.83 -2.36 -6.18
C GLU A 53 11.30 -1.40 -5.11
N TYR A 54 12.17 -0.88 -4.26
CA TYR A 54 11.81 0.09 -3.21
C TYR A 54 11.19 1.36 -3.80
N ASN A 55 11.81 1.93 -4.82
CA ASN A 55 11.32 3.13 -5.50
C ASN A 55 9.96 2.87 -6.18
N ALA A 56 9.81 1.72 -6.86
CA ALA A 56 8.55 1.34 -7.49
C ALA A 56 7.42 1.17 -6.46
N LEU A 57 7.71 0.57 -5.30
CA LEU A 57 6.75 0.41 -4.22
C LEU A 57 6.40 1.73 -3.53
N GLN A 58 7.34 2.67 -3.39
CA GLN A 58 7.04 4.01 -2.87
C GLN A 58 6.04 4.74 -3.78
N ILE A 59 6.29 4.73 -5.10
CA ILE A 59 5.37 5.33 -6.09
C ILE A 59 3.99 4.66 -5.99
N LYS A 60 3.96 3.32 -5.92
CA LYS A 60 2.71 2.56 -5.78
C LYS A 60 1.96 2.90 -4.49
N SER A 61 2.65 3.02 -3.35
CA SER A 61 2.06 3.42 -2.07
C SER A 61 1.36 4.77 -2.20
N ARG A 62 2.06 5.75 -2.78
CA ARG A 62 1.53 7.10 -2.99
C ARG A 62 0.29 7.09 -3.90
N ASN A 63 0.34 6.38 -5.02
CA ASN A 63 -0.81 6.29 -5.93
C ASN A 63 -2.06 5.68 -5.26
N ILE A 64 -1.87 4.70 -4.38
CA ILE A 64 -2.98 4.10 -3.62
C ILE A 64 -3.52 5.07 -2.57
N GLU A 65 -2.64 5.80 -1.87
CA GLU A 65 -3.03 6.84 -0.91
C GLU A 65 -3.81 7.98 -1.59
N ASP A 66 -3.35 8.44 -2.76
CA ASP A 66 -4.04 9.44 -3.57
C ASP A 66 -5.42 8.92 -4.00
N SER A 67 -5.52 7.65 -4.43
CA SER A 67 -6.81 7.02 -4.78
C SER A 67 -7.76 6.94 -3.56
N LEU A 68 -7.23 6.62 -2.38
CA LEU A 68 -8.01 6.58 -1.13
C LEU A 68 -8.51 7.97 -0.73
N TYR A 69 -7.70 9.00 -0.97
CA TYR A 69 -8.09 10.38 -0.74
C TYR A 69 -9.15 10.85 -1.75
N ASP A 70 -8.92 10.66 -3.04
CA ASP A 70 -9.79 11.16 -4.10
C ASP A 70 -11.16 10.49 -4.09
N GLU A 71 -11.20 9.17 -3.88
CA GLU A 71 -12.44 8.40 -3.95
C GLU A 71 -13.19 8.33 -2.62
N PHE A 72 -12.48 8.32 -1.49
CA PHE A 72 -13.07 8.04 -0.17
C PHE A 72 -12.80 9.12 0.88
N ARG A 73 -12.09 10.20 0.51
CA ARG A 73 -11.69 11.29 1.43
C ARG A 73 -10.97 10.78 2.68
N MET A 74 -10.16 9.72 2.52
CA MET A 74 -9.38 9.16 3.61
C MET A 74 -8.02 9.86 3.72
N TYR A 75 -7.70 10.30 4.93
CA TYR A 75 -6.42 10.94 5.26
C TYR A 75 -5.49 9.99 6.01
N GLY A 76 -4.20 10.34 6.07
CA GLY A 76 -3.14 9.49 6.65
C GLY A 76 -3.52 8.81 7.97
N ARG A 77 -4.05 9.54 8.96
CA ARG A 77 -4.47 8.96 10.25
C ARG A 77 -5.59 7.93 10.14
N GLN A 78 -6.57 8.17 9.26
CA GLN A 78 -7.67 7.23 9.03
C GLN A 78 -7.20 5.99 8.28
N ILE A 79 -6.32 6.18 7.29
CA ILE A 79 -5.67 5.09 6.56
C ILE A 79 -4.90 4.22 7.55
N GLU A 80 -4.03 4.80 8.39
CA GLU A 80 -3.27 4.07 9.40
C GLU A 80 -4.14 3.25 10.36
N ASN A 81 -5.22 3.83 10.86
CA ASN A 81 -6.14 3.12 11.75
C ASN A 81 -6.81 1.93 11.04
N GLN A 82 -7.18 2.09 9.76
CA GLN A 82 -7.78 1.02 8.96
C GLN A 82 -6.75 -0.08 8.62
N LEU A 83 -5.52 0.30 8.30
CA LEU A 83 -4.43 -0.65 8.04
C LEU A 83 -4.09 -1.51 9.26
N LYS A 84 -4.19 -0.95 10.47
CA LYS A 84 -4.01 -1.70 11.74
C LYS A 84 -5.13 -2.72 11.99
N ALA A 85 -6.35 -2.43 11.51
CA ALA A 85 -7.50 -3.33 11.65
C ALA A 85 -7.48 -4.48 10.64
N ILE A 86 -6.68 -4.39 9.58
CA ILE A 86 -6.45 -5.47 8.63
C ILE A 86 -5.35 -6.36 9.20
N THR A 87 -5.75 -7.52 9.76
CA THR A 87 -4.86 -8.65 10.08
C THR A 87 -4.41 -9.38 8.84
#